data_AF-A0A821SY83-F1
#
_entry.id   AF-A0A821SY83-F1
#
_cell.length_a   1.000
_cell.length_b   1.000
_cell.length_c   1.000
_cell.angle_alpha   90.00
_cell.angle_beta   90.00
_cell.angle_gamma   90.00
#
_symmetry.space_group_name_H-M   'P 1'
#
loop_
_entity.id
_entity.type
_entity.pdbx_description
1 polymer ?
#
loop_
_entity_poly.entity_id
_entity_poly.type
_entity_poly.pdbx_seq_one_letter_code
_entity_poly.pdbx_strand_id
1 'polypeptide(L)'
;MRIISPSAPFNNTGRSTSNSTRDLISEGFERVLELIDTINTITLDDKSNALRQILELTNHFPNEKMKSILQLTLSSDSTDELHAWTGWMQSRLAHFLNDCEEECHLSIQTQSSIEYRSKNTEAFYSIGFQVDPQSLNQHRYFSYWLKQFLDQFNLFPQRTESMKVSHKIICIHDWKLERMQPKPQRIRK
;
A
#
# COMPACT_ATOMS: atom_id res chain seq x y z
N MET A 1 3.98 16.89 2.29
CA MET A 1 4.05 17.36 3.70
C MET A 1 5.46 17.91 3.96
N ARG A 2 5.66 19.00 4.71
CA ARG A 2 7.01 19.54 4.99
C ARG A 2 7.33 19.44 6.48
N ILE A 3 8.33 18.62 6.81
CA ILE A 3 8.87 18.48 8.17
C ILE A 3 10.37 18.74 8.04
N ILE A 4 10.84 19.84 8.62
CA ILE A 4 12.23 20.31 8.43
C ILE A 4 13.09 19.83 9.59
N SER A 5 14.25 19.26 9.28
CA SER A 5 15.24 18.92 10.31
C SER A 5 15.65 20.17 11.09
N PRO A 6 15.82 20.10 12.42
CA PRO A 6 16.13 21.28 13.23
C PRO A 6 17.58 21.77 13.05
N SER A 7 18.45 20.93 12.47
CA SER A 7 19.88 21.21 12.30
C SER A 7 20.27 21.34 10.83
N ALA A 8 21.26 22.19 10.55
CA ALA A 8 21.84 22.36 9.23
C ALA A 8 22.66 21.11 8.79
N PRO A 9 22.65 20.74 7.50
CA PRO A 9 21.82 21.32 6.44
C PRO A 9 20.34 20.97 6.63
N PHE A 10 19.47 21.99 6.59
CA PHE A 10 18.03 21.82 6.75
C PHE A 10 17.50 20.94 5.61
N ASN A 11 16.83 19.85 5.94
CA ASN A 11 16.30 18.90 4.98
C ASN A 11 14.83 18.62 5.29
N ASN A 12 14.02 18.44 4.24
CA ASN A 12 12.64 18.01 4.38
C ASN A 12 12.58 16.48 4.55
N THR A 13 12.32 16.02 5.76
CA THR A 13 12.20 14.59 6.08
C THR A 13 10.88 13.99 5.58
N GLY A 14 9.86 14.81 5.34
CA GLY A 14 8.56 14.42 4.77
C GLY A 14 8.48 14.48 3.24
N ARG A 15 9.61 14.57 2.54
CA ARG A 15 9.65 14.81 1.08
C ARG A 15 9.06 13.67 0.23
N SER A 16 9.00 12.45 0.75
CA SER A 16 8.46 11.27 0.06
C SER A 16 6.97 11.07 0.31
N THR A 17 6.31 11.94 1.06
CA THR A 17 4.88 11.83 1.36
C THR A 17 4.07 12.32 0.16
N SER A 18 3.41 11.38 -0.53
CA SER A 18 2.45 11.64 -1.62
C SER A 18 1.22 12.40 -1.10
N ASN A 19 0.39 12.95 -1.99
CA ASN A 19 -0.84 13.65 -1.62
C ASN A 19 -1.81 12.71 -0.91
N SER A 20 -2.05 11.50 -1.44
CA SER A 20 -2.96 10.55 -0.80
C SER A 20 -2.44 10.07 0.54
N THR A 21 -1.11 9.91 0.68
CA THR A 21 -0.50 9.58 1.97
C THR A 21 -0.69 10.73 2.97
N ARG A 22 -0.51 11.98 2.54
CA ARG A 22 -0.76 13.16 3.36
C ARG A 22 -2.22 13.21 3.81
N ASP A 23 -3.16 12.96 2.91
CA ASP A 23 -4.58 13.04 3.21
C ASP A 23 -4.99 11.94 4.22
N LEU A 24 -4.44 10.72 4.10
CA LEU A 24 -4.61 9.66 5.11
C LEU A 24 -4.02 10.02 6.48
N ILE A 25 -2.86 10.70 6.49
CA ILE A 25 -2.25 11.20 7.74
C ILE A 25 -3.16 12.26 8.38
N SER A 26 -3.69 13.19 7.59
CA SER A 26 -4.63 14.21 8.06
C SER A 26 -5.91 13.60 8.63
N GLU A 27 -6.54 12.66 7.93
CA GLU A 27 -7.72 11.92 8.41
C GLU A 27 -7.42 11.20 9.75
N GLY A 28 -6.22 10.62 9.88
CA GLY A 28 -5.77 10.01 11.12
C GLY A 28 -5.66 11.01 12.28
N PHE A 29 -5.10 12.20 12.04
CA PHE A 29 -5.02 13.25 13.06
C PHE A 29 -6.38 13.80 13.45
N GLU A 30 -7.28 14.03 12.49
CA GLU A 30 -8.65 14.49 12.75
C GLU A 30 -9.38 13.51 13.67
N ARG A 31 -9.30 12.20 13.38
CA ARG A 31 -9.90 11.16 14.23
C ARG A 31 -9.33 11.12 15.64
N VAL A 32 -8.03 11.39 15.82
CA VAL A 32 -7.43 11.48 17.15
C VAL A 32 -7.97 12.69 17.92
N LEU A 33 -8.12 13.85 17.26
CA LEU A 33 -8.67 15.04 17.90
C LEU A 33 -10.11 14.81 18.37
N GLU A 34 -10.95 14.18 17.54
CA GLU A 34 -12.33 13.81 17.91
C GLU A 34 -12.36 12.89 19.15
N LEU A 35 -11.45 11.90 19.21
CA LEU A 35 -11.33 11.00 20.36
C LEU A 35 -10.87 11.74 21.62
N ILE A 36 -9.93 12.69 21.50
CA ILE A 36 -9.46 13.53 22.62
C ILE A 36 -10.60 14.42 23.16
N ASP A 37 -11.38 15.05 22.27
CA ASP A 37 -12.53 15.86 22.67
C ASP A 37 -13.58 15.00 23.41
N THR A 38 -13.80 13.78 22.93
CA THR A 38 -14.66 12.80 23.61
C THR A 38 -14.10 12.44 25.00
N ILE A 39 -12.80 12.18 25.14
CA ILE A 39 -12.15 11.88 26.43
C ILE A 39 -12.32 13.02 27.44
N ASN A 40 -12.33 14.27 26.98
CA ASN A 40 -12.48 15.43 27.85
C ASN A 40 -13.91 15.59 28.40
N THR A 41 -14.91 14.92 27.81
CA THR A 41 -16.33 15.09 28.16
C THR A 41 -16.96 13.88 28.88
N ILE A 42 -16.31 12.71 28.87
CA ILE A 42 -16.87 11.43 29.37
C ILE A 42 -16.36 11.01 30.77
N THR A 43 -16.99 9.98 31.35
CA THR A 43 -16.64 9.41 32.66
C THR A 43 -15.36 8.57 32.62
N LEU A 44 -14.77 8.24 33.78
CA LEU A 44 -13.44 7.63 33.89
C LEU A 44 -13.28 6.31 33.10
N ASP A 45 -14.29 5.43 33.10
CA ASP A 45 -14.25 4.14 32.40
C ASP A 45 -14.32 4.30 30.88
N ASP A 46 -15.12 5.26 30.39
CA ASP A 46 -15.22 5.58 28.97
C ASP A 46 -13.92 6.21 28.43
N LYS A 47 -13.19 6.96 29.28
CA LYS A 47 -11.87 7.51 28.93
C LYS A 47 -10.84 6.43 28.62
N SER A 48 -10.82 5.35 29.40
CA SER A 48 -9.90 4.22 29.19
C SER A 48 -10.14 3.56 27.82
N ASN A 49 -11.42 3.38 27.45
CA ASN A 49 -11.80 2.83 26.16
C ASN A 49 -11.40 3.76 24.99
N ALA A 50 -11.65 5.07 25.11
CA ALA A 50 -11.27 6.02 24.06
C ALA A 50 -9.75 6.16 23.90
N LEU A 51 -8.97 6.13 24.99
CA LEU A 51 -7.51 6.09 24.93
C LEU A 51 -7.00 4.82 24.24
N ARG A 52 -7.63 3.68 24.53
CA ARG A 52 -7.32 2.42 23.85
C ARG A 52 -7.58 2.51 22.36
N GLN A 53 -8.68 3.12 21.93
CA GLN A 53 -8.97 3.35 20.51
C GLN A 53 -7.90 4.21 19.82
N ILE A 54 -7.31 5.20 20.51
CA ILE A 54 -6.20 5.98 19.95
C ILE A 54 -4.96 5.10 19.71
N LEU A 55 -4.63 4.20 20.66
CA LEU A 55 -3.48 3.30 20.53
C LEU A 55 -3.70 2.19 19.51
N GLU A 56 -4.96 1.77 19.31
CA GLU A 56 -5.38 0.73 18.37
C GLU A 56 -5.83 1.31 17.01
N LEU A 57 -5.55 2.60 16.73
CA LEU A 57 -5.84 3.23 15.45
C LEU A 57 -5.11 2.49 14.33
N THR A 58 -5.89 1.74 13.56
CA THR A 58 -5.40 1.02 12.38
C THR A 58 -5.98 1.66 11.14
N ASN A 59 -5.12 1.93 10.16
CA ASN A 59 -5.58 2.31 8.84
C ASN A 59 -6.03 1.04 8.12
N HIS A 60 -7.34 0.85 7.99
CA HIS A 60 -7.88 -0.29 7.26
C HIS A 60 -7.54 -0.17 5.78
N PHE A 61 -6.87 -1.19 5.25
CA PHE A 61 -6.62 -1.34 3.84
C PHE A 61 -7.45 -2.50 3.26
N PRO A 62 -8.16 -2.29 2.13
CA PRO A 62 -8.51 -1.01 1.55
C PRO A 62 -9.58 -0.30 2.41
N ASN A 63 -9.59 1.03 2.40
CA ASN A 63 -10.66 1.81 2.99
C ASN A 63 -11.92 1.77 2.11
N GLU A 64 -13.04 2.27 2.65
CA GLU A 64 -14.35 2.23 1.99
C GLU A 64 -14.42 3.06 0.69
N LYS A 65 -13.52 4.02 0.52
CA LYS A 65 -13.48 4.90 -0.66
C LYS A 65 -12.83 4.22 -1.87
N MET A 66 -11.98 3.22 -1.64
CA MET A 66 -11.36 2.48 -2.73
C MET A 66 -12.44 1.68 -3.49
N LYS A 67 -12.22 1.42 -4.78
CA LYS A 67 -13.10 0.58 -5.63
C LYS A 67 -12.35 -0.54 -6.34
N SER A 68 -11.05 -0.34 -6.59
CA SER A 68 -10.19 -1.32 -7.23
C SER A 68 -8.86 -1.46 -6.51
N ILE A 69 -8.18 -2.58 -6.75
CA ILE A 69 -6.85 -2.87 -6.24
C ILE A 69 -5.96 -3.31 -7.40
N LEU A 70 -4.81 -2.68 -7.55
CA LEU A 70 -3.67 -3.24 -8.27
C LEU A 70 -2.89 -4.13 -7.29
N GLN A 71 -2.88 -5.43 -7.56
CA GLN A 71 -2.04 -6.37 -6.83
C GLN A 71 -0.81 -6.68 -7.68
N LEU A 72 0.37 -6.40 -7.12
CA LEU A 72 1.66 -6.83 -7.65
C LEU A 72 2.02 -8.16 -7.01
N THR A 73 2.44 -9.12 -7.83
CA THR A 73 2.95 -10.41 -7.40
C THR A 73 4.40 -10.54 -7.84
N LEU A 74 5.28 -10.74 -6.87
CA LEU A 74 6.70 -10.96 -7.06
C LEU A 74 6.98 -12.42 -6.72
N SER A 75 7.71 -13.14 -7.55
CA SER A 75 8.11 -14.52 -7.26
C SER A 75 9.59 -14.75 -7.53
N SER A 76 10.19 -15.66 -6.77
CA SER A 76 11.57 -16.12 -6.94
C SER A 76 11.75 -17.54 -6.41
N ASP A 77 12.81 -18.23 -6.80
CA ASP A 77 13.11 -19.59 -6.32
C ASP A 77 13.74 -19.60 -4.93
N SER A 78 14.38 -18.50 -4.52
CA SER A 78 14.98 -18.34 -3.20
C SER A 78 14.44 -17.13 -2.43
N THR A 79 14.45 -17.23 -1.11
CA THR A 79 14.01 -16.16 -0.21
C THR A 79 14.88 -14.90 -0.31
N ASP A 80 16.19 -15.06 -0.47
CA ASP A 80 17.12 -13.94 -0.55
C ASP A 80 16.92 -13.14 -1.83
N GLU A 81 16.74 -13.85 -2.95
CA GLU A 81 16.37 -13.22 -4.22
C GLU A 81 15.02 -12.52 -4.11
N LEU A 82 14.00 -13.15 -3.50
CA LEU A 82 12.70 -12.50 -3.31
C LEU A 82 12.83 -11.23 -2.44
N HIS A 83 13.64 -11.26 -1.39
CA HIS A 83 13.86 -10.11 -0.54
C HIS A 83 14.51 -8.96 -1.31
N ALA A 84 15.58 -9.23 -2.07
CA ALA A 84 16.20 -8.25 -2.95
C ALA A 84 15.21 -7.71 -4.00
N TRP A 85 14.37 -8.58 -4.55
CA TRP A 85 13.35 -8.25 -5.54
C TRP A 85 12.25 -7.34 -4.98
N THR A 86 11.78 -7.63 -3.76
CA THR A 86 10.83 -6.76 -3.04
C THR A 86 11.45 -5.42 -2.68
N GLY A 87 12.73 -5.38 -2.28
CA GLY A 87 13.45 -4.13 -2.02
C GLY A 87 13.59 -3.28 -3.29
N TRP A 88 13.87 -3.90 -4.43
CA TRP A 88 13.89 -3.21 -5.72
C TRP A 88 12.54 -2.58 -6.04
N MET A 89 11.44 -3.34 -5.93
CA MET A 89 10.08 -2.81 -6.10
C MET A 89 9.84 -1.60 -5.18
N GLN A 90 10.09 -1.74 -3.87
CA GLN A 90 9.83 -0.67 -2.90
C GLN A 90 10.57 0.62 -3.24
N SER A 91 11.82 0.52 -3.71
CA SER A 91 12.61 1.70 -4.06
C SER A 91 12.10 2.46 -5.28
N ARG A 92 11.28 1.83 -6.14
CA ARG A 92 10.74 2.43 -7.39
C ARG A 92 9.26 2.77 -7.25
N LEU A 93 8.59 2.12 -6.30
CA LEU A 93 7.17 2.30 -6.03
C LEU A 93 6.82 3.77 -5.80
N ALA A 94 7.63 4.51 -5.03
CA ALA A 94 7.36 5.93 -4.76
C ALA A 94 7.21 6.78 -6.05
N HIS A 95 8.01 6.51 -7.08
CA HIS A 95 7.91 7.21 -8.36
C HIS A 95 6.59 6.86 -9.07
N PHE A 96 6.27 5.57 -9.16
CA PHE A 96 5.02 5.11 -9.76
C PHE A 96 3.79 5.69 -9.05
N LEU A 97 3.81 5.76 -7.71
CA LEU A 97 2.72 6.34 -6.93
C LEU A 97 2.57 7.84 -7.18
N ASN A 98 3.68 8.57 -7.32
CA ASN A 98 3.65 9.98 -7.68
C ASN A 98 3.11 10.19 -9.10
N ASP A 99 3.53 9.38 -10.09
CA ASP A 99 3.01 9.45 -11.45
C ASP A 99 1.49 9.15 -11.51
N CYS A 100 1.02 8.24 -10.66
CA CYS A 100 -0.42 7.97 -10.51
C CYS A 100 -1.19 9.18 -9.98
N GLU A 101 -0.65 9.91 -9.01
CA GLU A 101 -1.31 11.08 -8.44
C GLU A 101 -1.22 12.32 -9.33
N GLU A 102 -0.02 12.61 -9.85
CA GLU A 102 0.28 13.85 -10.57
C GLU A 102 -0.19 13.80 -12.02
N GLU A 103 0.10 12.71 -12.73
CA GLU A 103 -0.16 12.58 -14.18
C GLU A 103 -1.47 11.85 -14.47
N CYS A 104 -1.89 10.93 -13.60
CA CYS A 104 -3.16 10.20 -13.77
C CYS A 104 -4.31 10.80 -12.97
N HIS A 105 -4.04 11.73 -12.04
CA HIS A 105 -5.05 12.29 -11.12
C HIS A 105 -5.83 11.22 -10.35
N LEU A 106 -5.15 10.15 -9.96
CA LEU A 106 -5.74 9.04 -9.21
C LEU A 106 -5.46 9.18 -7.71
N SER A 107 -6.51 9.05 -6.90
CA SER A 107 -6.38 8.87 -5.45
C SER A 107 -6.00 7.43 -5.13
N ILE A 108 -4.93 7.26 -4.35
CA ILE A 108 -4.33 5.95 -4.06
C ILE A 108 -4.32 5.65 -2.55
N GLN A 109 -4.30 4.37 -2.21
CA GLN A 109 -4.00 3.90 -0.86
C GLN A 109 -3.02 2.75 -0.97
N THR A 110 -2.00 2.70 -0.12
CA THR A 110 -1.02 1.62 -0.11
C THR A 110 -1.26 0.65 1.04
N GLN A 111 -0.96 -0.62 0.81
CA GLN A 111 -0.86 -1.59 1.89
C GLN A 111 0.38 -1.30 2.76
N SER A 112 0.24 -1.44 4.08
CA SER A 112 1.32 -1.16 5.04
C SER A 112 2.43 -2.21 5.05
N SER A 113 2.14 -3.44 4.62
CA SER A 113 3.07 -4.56 4.63
C SER A 113 3.00 -5.39 3.35
N ILE A 114 4.12 -6.06 3.03
CA ILE A 114 4.20 -7.05 1.96
C ILE A 114 3.76 -8.41 2.53
N GLU A 115 2.90 -9.11 1.80
CA GLU A 115 2.44 -10.45 2.18
C GLU A 115 3.25 -11.52 1.50
N TYR A 116 3.83 -12.44 2.28
CA TYR A 116 4.60 -13.56 1.76
C TYR A 116 3.76 -14.84 1.73
N ARG A 117 3.89 -15.64 0.66
CA ARG A 117 3.25 -16.96 0.50
C ARG A 117 4.26 -18.00 0.01
N SER A 118 3.78 -19.24 -0.11
CA SER A 118 4.50 -20.33 -0.78
C SER A 118 5.89 -20.66 -0.20
N LYS A 119 6.06 -20.57 1.12
CA LYS A 119 7.35 -20.67 1.82
C LYS A 119 8.34 -19.54 1.47
N ASN A 120 7.82 -18.33 1.29
CA ASN A 120 8.59 -17.11 0.99
C ASN A 120 9.25 -17.12 -0.40
N THR A 121 8.63 -17.79 -1.37
CA THR A 121 8.99 -17.70 -2.79
C THR A 121 8.05 -16.77 -3.57
N GLU A 122 6.97 -16.31 -2.94
CA GLU A 122 6.03 -15.34 -3.51
C GLU A 122 5.73 -14.22 -2.52
N ALA A 123 5.68 -12.99 -3.02
CA ALA A 123 5.32 -11.79 -2.28
C ALA A 123 4.21 -11.03 -3.02
N PHE A 124 3.27 -10.46 -2.25
CA PHE A 124 2.14 -9.70 -2.75
C PHE A 124 2.17 -8.29 -2.15
N TYR A 125 1.98 -7.30 -3.00
CA TYR A 125 1.82 -5.91 -2.59
C TYR A 125 0.59 -5.31 -3.27
N SER A 126 -0.28 -4.68 -2.47
CA SER A 126 -1.57 -4.17 -2.95
C SER A 126 -1.60 -2.65 -2.89
N ILE A 127 -2.13 -2.03 -3.95
CA ILE A 127 -2.38 -0.59 -4.06
C ILE A 127 -3.86 -0.42 -4.40
N GLY A 128 -4.59 0.29 -3.55
CA GLY A 128 -6.00 0.63 -3.75
C GLY A 128 -6.16 1.91 -4.57
N PHE A 129 -7.20 1.96 -5.39
CA PHE A 129 -7.60 3.13 -6.16
C PHE A 129 -9.08 3.43 -5.96
N GLN A 130 -9.48 4.70 -5.94
CA GLN A 130 -10.89 5.13 -5.82
C GLN A 130 -11.71 4.97 -7.10
N VAL A 131 -11.08 4.47 -8.17
CA VAL A 131 -11.69 4.23 -9.48
C VAL A 131 -11.97 2.74 -9.64
N ASP A 132 -13.06 2.37 -10.31
CA ASP A 132 -13.41 0.97 -10.54
C ASP A 132 -12.40 0.26 -11.49
N PRO A 133 -12.34 -1.08 -11.50
CA PRO A 133 -11.36 -1.82 -12.31
C PRO A 133 -11.45 -1.55 -13.81
N GLN A 134 -12.66 -1.36 -14.36
CA GLN A 134 -12.83 -1.15 -15.80
C GLN A 134 -12.28 0.21 -16.19
N SER A 135 -12.67 1.25 -15.48
CA SER A 135 -12.18 2.61 -15.69
C SER A 135 -10.65 2.69 -15.50
N LEU A 136 -10.09 2.02 -14.49
CA LEU A 136 -8.65 1.99 -14.26
C LEU A 136 -7.90 1.29 -15.41
N ASN A 137 -8.41 0.15 -15.90
CA ASN A 137 -7.82 -0.57 -17.04
C ASN A 137 -7.86 0.25 -18.34
N GLN A 138 -8.88 1.08 -18.53
CA GLN A 138 -9.03 1.93 -19.73
C GLN A 138 -8.26 3.25 -19.61
N HIS A 139 -7.70 3.55 -18.44
CA HIS A 139 -7.03 4.82 -18.17
C HIS A 139 -5.64 4.88 -18.82
N ARG A 140 -5.55 5.55 -19.98
CA ARG A 140 -4.34 5.59 -20.82
C ARG A 140 -3.04 5.94 -20.08
N TYR A 141 -3.04 7.01 -19.26
CA TYR A 141 -1.84 7.43 -18.53
C TYR A 141 -1.41 6.38 -17.49
N PHE A 142 -2.35 5.89 -16.69
CA PHE A 142 -2.10 4.80 -15.75
C PHE A 142 -1.51 3.56 -16.45
N SER A 143 -2.08 3.10 -17.57
CA SER A 143 -1.54 1.97 -18.31
C SER A 143 -0.10 2.22 -18.80
N TYR A 144 0.18 3.45 -19.25
CA TYR A 144 1.53 3.86 -19.66
C TYR A 144 2.51 3.81 -18.48
N TRP A 145 2.17 4.44 -17.35
CA TRP A 145 3.04 4.48 -16.17
C TRP A 145 3.21 3.13 -15.50
N LEU A 146 2.16 2.30 -15.46
CA LEU A 146 2.24 0.93 -14.98
C LEU A 146 3.21 0.12 -15.84
N LYS A 147 3.15 0.27 -17.17
CA LYS A 147 4.10 -0.38 -18.06
C LYS A 147 5.53 0.09 -17.80
N GLN A 148 5.76 1.41 -17.73
CA GLN A 148 7.10 1.96 -17.44
C GLN A 148 7.65 1.46 -16.11
N PHE A 149 6.81 1.39 -15.06
CA PHE A 149 7.17 0.85 -13.76
C PHE A 149 7.56 -0.63 -13.84
N LEU A 150 6.77 -1.45 -14.54
CA LEU A 150 7.07 -2.87 -14.74
C LEU A 150 8.34 -3.07 -15.57
N ASP A 151 8.61 -2.20 -16.55
CA ASP A 151 9.82 -2.25 -17.35
C ASP A 151 11.08 -1.98 -16.49
N GLN A 152 10.99 -1.24 -15.38
CA GLN A 152 12.11 -1.04 -14.44
C GLN A 152 12.60 -2.32 -13.78
N PHE A 153 11.76 -3.37 -13.70
CA PHE A 153 12.18 -4.67 -13.18
C PHE A 153 13.18 -5.35 -14.12
N ASN A 154 13.12 -5.05 -15.42
CA ASN A 154 14.11 -5.56 -16.37
C ASN A 154 15.50 -4.95 -16.16
N LEU A 155 15.59 -3.82 -15.44
CA LEU A 155 16.83 -3.09 -15.18
C LEU A 155 17.50 -3.48 -13.85
N PHE A 156 16.95 -4.47 -13.14
CA PHE A 156 17.54 -4.91 -11.87
C PHE A 156 18.89 -5.62 -12.11
N PRO A 157 20.00 -5.14 -11.51
CA PRO A 157 21.34 -5.65 -11.84
C PRO A 157 21.57 -7.12 -11.52
N GLN A 158 20.88 -7.66 -10.52
CA GLN A 158 21.03 -9.04 -10.05
C GLN A 158 19.86 -9.93 -10.51
N ARG A 159 19.18 -9.54 -11.58
CA ARG A 159 18.02 -10.28 -12.08
C ARG A 159 18.42 -11.68 -12.53
N THR A 160 17.70 -12.68 -12.02
CA THR A 160 17.77 -14.07 -12.44
C THR A 160 16.48 -14.48 -13.19
N GLU A 161 16.49 -15.63 -13.86
CA GLU A 161 15.31 -16.14 -14.59
C GLU A 161 14.15 -16.53 -13.68
N SER A 162 14.45 -16.85 -12.41
CA SER A 162 13.46 -17.18 -11.38
C SER A 162 12.66 -15.96 -10.92
N MET A 163 13.25 -14.77 -11.00
CA MET A 163 12.63 -13.51 -10.59
C MET A 163 11.58 -13.05 -11.59
N LYS A 164 10.31 -13.09 -11.16
CA LYS A 164 9.17 -12.65 -11.98
C LYS A 164 8.36 -11.60 -11.25
N VAL A 165 7.77 -10.71 -12.04
CA VAL A 165 6.77 -9.75 -11.58
C VAL A 165 5.53 -9.91 -12.46
N SER A 166 4.37 -9.97 -11.84
CA SER A 166 3.09 -9.92 -12.51
C SER A 166 2.16 -8.97 -11.76
N HIS A 167 1.07 -8.60 -12.40
CA HIS A 167 0.07 -7.75 -11.77
C HIS A 167 -1.33 -8.20 -12.18
N LYS A 168 -2.30 -7.92 -11.31
CA LYS A 168 -3.72 -8.00 -11.64
C LYS A 168 -4.47 -6.82 -11.05
N ILE A 169 -5.48 -6.35 -11.76
CA ILE A 169 -6.41 -5.33 -11.28
C ILE A 169 -7.72 -6.05 -10.95
N ILE A 170 -8.17 -5.90 -9.71
CA ILE A 170 -9.33 -6.61 -9.16
C ILE A 170 -10.27 -5.62 -8.48
N CYS A 171 -11.56 -5.93 -8.45
CA CYS A 171 -12.49 -5.16 -7.64
C CYS A 171 -12.29 -5.49 -6.15
N ILE A 172 -12.68 -4.57 -5.28
CA ILE A 172 -12.51 -4.77 -3.83
C ILE A 172 -13.38 -5.91 -3.30
N HIS A 173 -14.55 -6.12 -3.90
CA HIS A 173 -15.41 -7.22 -3.51
C HIS A 173 -14.69 -8.57 -3.69
N ASP A 174 -14.11 -8.80 -4.86
CA ASP A 174 -13.35 -10.02 -5.15
C ASP A 174 -12.12 -10.15 -4.27
N TRP A 175 -11.38 -9.05 -4.02
CA TRP A 175 -10.24 -9.06 -3.12
C TRP A 175 -10.62 -9.45 -1.69
N LYS A 176 -11.75 -8.95 -1.19
CA LYS A 176 -12.26 -9.32 0.15
C LYS A 176 -12.65 -10.81 0.18
N LEU A 177 -13.32 -11.31 -0.86
CA LEU A 177 -13.68 -12.72 -0.97
C LEU A 177 -12.44 -13.63 -0.98
N GLU A 178 -11.40 -13.30 -1.76
CA GLU A 178 -10.14 -14.07 -1.82
C GLU A 178 -9.46 -14.21 -0.44
N ARG A 179 -9.67 -13.24 0.46
CA ARG A 179 -9.10 -13.24 1.81
C ARG A 179 -9.97 -13.89 2.87
N MET A 180 -11.29 -13.93 2.66
CA MET A 180 -12.22 -14.58 3.56
C MET A 180 -12.30 -16.09 3.36
N GLN A 181 -11.84 -16.60 2.21
CA GLN A 181 -11.82 -18.05 1.98
C GLN A 181 -10.79 -18.74 2.89
N PRO A 182 -11.17 -19.82 3.60
CA PRO A 182 -10.23 -20.62 4.37
C PRO A 182 -9.19 -21.21 3.41
N LYS A 183 -7.91 -20.98 3.73
CA LYS A 183 -6.79 -21.52 2.95
C LYS A 183 -6.98 -23.04 2.81
N PRO A 184 -6.98 -23.61 1.60
CA PRO A 184 -7.13 -25.05 1.43
C PRO A 184 -6.00 -25.75 2.19
N GLN A 185 -6.37 -26.47 3.25
CA GLN A 185 -5.46 -27.41 3.89
C GLN A 185 -5.10 -28.45 2.82
N ARG A 186 -3.85 -28.41 2.34
CA ARG A 186 -3.34 -29.47 1.47
C ARG A 186 -3.46 -30.79 2.24
N ILE A 187 -4.41 -31.61 1.83
CA ILE A 187 -4.48 -33.02 2.21
C ILE A 187 -3.17 -33.64 1.74
N ARG A 188 -2.29 -33.99 2.69
CA ARG A 188 -1.13 -34.84 2.42
C ARG A 188 -1.69 -36.19 1.96
N LYS A 189 -1.47 -36.54 0.69
CA LYS A 189 -1.52 -37.93 0.24
C LYS A 189 -0.14 -38.54 0.43
#